data_AF-A0A7W3RHT4-F1
#
_entry.id   AF-A0A7W3RHT4-F1
#
_cell.length_a   1.000
_cell.length_b   1.000
_cell.length_c   1.000
_cell.angle_alpha   90.00
_cell.angle_beta   90.00
_cell.angle_gamma   90.00
#
_symmetry.space_group_name_H-M   'P 1'
#
loop_
_entity.id
_entity.type
_entity.pdbx_description
1 polymer ?
#
loop_
_entity_poly.entity_id
_entity_poly.type
_entity_poly.pdbx_seq_one_letter_code
_entity_poly.pdbx_strand_id
1 'polypeptide(L)'
;MNNSESANFIGVPEASEYTNIPPETLKRYLINHEQFLNFKKEGRRYKISIESLDLLKKIRELYSEGLLKEDVNDNLASDGLPITITVKNQEEKGSISINEELSEIRKMLQQQEQQMTQQMQFNQKLVEELQKVSQTNQELKQMINRKDAELIGELRKGLSESKRMIEEASASAELEKKKTWWEKLMGK
;
A
#
# COMPACT_ATOMS: atom_id res chain seq x y z
N MET A 1 -27.21 34.25 -1.08
CA MET A 1 -26.67 35.63 -1.05
C MET A 1 -25.37 35.59 -0.26
N ASN A 2 -24.23 35.71 -0.94
CA ASN A 2 -22.96 36.15 -0.37
C ASN A 2 -22.18 36.81 -1.51
N ASN A 3 -22.30 38.14 -1.58
CA ASN A 3 -21.48 39.01 -2.40
C ASN A 3 -20.06 39.04 -1.80
N SER A 4 -19.10 38.42 -2.46
CA SER A 4 -17.67 38.75 -2.27
C SER A 4 -16.80 38.50 -3.50
N GLU A 5 -17.37 38.20 -4.67
CA GLU A 5 -16.62 38.02 -5.94
C GLU A 5 -16.31 39.36 -6.65
N SER A 6 -15.82 40.35 -5.91
CA SER A 6 -15.39 41.65 -6.47
C SER A 6 -14.13 42.19 -5.81
N ALA A 7 -13.27 41.34 -5.26
CA ALA A 7 -12.09 41.78 -4.54
C ALA A 7 -10.85 41.85 -5.45
N ASN A 8 -10.54 43.08 -5.88
CA ASN A 8 -9.19 43.63 -6.06
C ASN A 8 -8.30 43.09 -7.20
N PHE A 9 -8.71 43.36 -8.44
CA PHE A 9 -7.80 43.41 -9.60
C PHE A 9 -7.50 44.87 -9.99
N ILE A 10 -6.23 45.22 -10.15
CA ILE A 10 -5.78 46.55 -10.60
C ILE A 10 -5.09 46.47 -11.96
N GLY A 11 -5.06 47.57 -12.72
CA GLY A 11 -4.36 47.60 -13.99
C GLY A 11 -2.84 47.61 -13.83
N VAL A 12 -2.13 47.31 -14.91
CA VAL A 12 -0.67 47.42 -14.95
C VAL A 12 -0.16 48.83 -14.61
N PRO A 13 -0.78 49.95 -15.05
CA PRO A 13 -0.34 51.28 -14.65
C PRO A 13 -0.39 51.48 -13.14
N GLU A 14 -1.49 51.09 -12.50
CA GLU A 14 -1.66 51.20 -11.06
C GLU A 14 -0.66 50.28 -10.33
N ALA A 15 -0.51 49.04 -10.78
CA ALA A 15 0.48 48.11 -10.23
C ALA A 15 1.93 48.61 -10.39
N SER A 16 2.22 49.36 -11.46
CA SER A 16 3.53 49.98 -11.69
C SER A 16 3.83 51.04 -10.62
N GLU A 17 2.84 51.80 -10.21
CA GLU A 17 2.97 52.77 -9.12
C GLU A 17 3.20 52.06 -7.78
N TYR A 18 2.44 51.00 -7.49
CA TYR A 18 2.56 50.25 -6.22
C TYR A 18 3.87 49.46 -6.07
N THR A 19 4.38 48.90 -7.16
CA THR A 19 5.58 48.04 -7.15
C THR A 19 6.85 48.80 -7.53
N ASN A 20 6.71 50.02 -8.03
CA ASN A 20 7.79 50.80 -8.65
C ASN A 20 8.48 50.08 -9.83
N ILE A 21 7.83 49.07 -10.44
CA ILE A 21 8.34 48.28 -11.58
C ILE A 21 7.74 48.85 -12.86
N PRO A 22 8.53 49.17 -13.91
CA PRO A 22 8.00 49.73 -15.15
C PRO A 22 6.92 48.85 -15.80
N PRO A 23 5.90 49.43 -16.47
CA PRO A 23 4.78 48.68 -17.04
C PRO A 23 5.18 47.54 -18.00
N GLU A 24 6.20 47.77 -18.84
CA GLU A 24 6.70 46.73 -19.76
C GLU A 24 7.41 45.58 -19.03
N THR A 25 8.07 45.88 -17.92
CA THR A 25 8.72 44.86 -17.08
C THR A 25 7.68 44.02 -16.35
N LEU A 26 6.62 44.66 -15.83
CA LEU A 26 5.48 43.95 -15.25
C LEU A 26 4.84 42.99 -16.26
N LYS A 27 4.55 43.45 -17.48
CA LYS A 27 4.02 42.57 -18.54
C LYS A 27 4.93 41.38 -18.82
N ARG A 28 6.25 41.61 -18.89
CA ARG A 28 7.23 40.54 -19.06
C ARG A 28 7.17 39.53 -17.91
N TYR A 29 7.08 39.98 -16.66
CA TYR A 29 6.99 39.08 -15.50
C TYR A 29 5.69 38.28 -15.51
N LEU A 30 4.56 38.90 -15.83
CA LEU A 30 3.28 38.20 -15.97
C LEU A 30 3.35 37.07 -17.00
N ILE A 31 4.07 37.25 -18.11
CA ILE A 31 4.23 36.23 -19.16
C ILE A 31 5.25 35.16 -18.73
N ASN A 32 6.40 35.57 -18.22
CA ASN A 32 7.50 34.66 -17.90
C ASN A 32 7.21 33.75 -16.70
N HIS A 33 6.39 34.23 -15.76
CA HIS A 33 6.06 33.57 -14.51
C HIS A 33 4.54 33.41 -14.36
N GLU A 34 3.83 33.21 -15.48
CA GLU A 34 2.37 33.18 -15.52
C GLU A 34 1.77 32.14 -14.57
N GLN A 35 2.47 31.02 -14.39
CA GLN A 35 2.07 29.93 -13.51
C GLN A 35 2.07 30.29 -12.02
N PHE A 36 2.68 31.41 -11.60
CA PHE A 36 2.71 31.83 -10.19
C PHE A 36 1.89 33.09 -9.93
N LEU A 37 1.45 33.80 -10.97
CA LEU A 37 0.83 35.12 -10.87
C LEU A 37 -0.64 35.05 -11.25
N ASN A 38 -1.51 35.63 -10.40
CA ASN A 38 -2.93 35.71 -10.69
C ASN A 38 -3.24 37.01 -11.45
N PHE A 39 -3.45 36.89 -12.77
CA PHE A 39 -3.79 38.02 -13.62
C PHE A 39 -4.81 37.64 -14.70
N LYS A 40 -5.49 38.65 -15.23
CA LYS A 40 -6.48 38.52 -16.31
C LYS A 40 -6.12 39.43 -17.46
N LYS A 41 -6.29 38.95 -18.69
CA LYS A 41 -6.16 39.75 -19.91
C LYS A 41 -7.55 40.18 -20.39
N GLU A 42 -7.80 41.49 -20.38
CA GLU A 42 -9.02 42.10 -20.91
C GLU A 42 -8.67 42.86 -22.19
N GLY A 43 -8.89 42.22 -23.34
CA GLY A 43 -8.52 42.77 -24.64
C GLY A 43 -7.01 43.00 -24.77
N ARG A 44 -6.61 44.28 -24.84
CA ARG A 44 -5.19 44.71 -24.91
C ARG A 44 -4.58 45.06 -23.55
N ARG A 45 -5.35 44.96 -22.46
CA ARG A 45 -4.91 45.36 -21.13
C ARG A 45 -4.78 44.14 -20.21
N TYR A 46 -3.85 44.22 -19.27
CA TYR A 46 -3.68 43.23 -18.21
C TYR A 46 -4.18 43.83 -16.90
N LYS A 47 -4.86 43.00 -16.10
CA LYS A 47 -5.26 43.31 -14.73
C LYS A 47 -4.65 42.27 -13.80
N ILE A 48 -4.06 42.71 -12.70
CA ILE A 48 -3.28 41.90 -11.77
C ILE A 48 -4.04 41.86 -10.44
N SER A 49 -4.14 40.69 -9.81
CA SER A 49 -4.66 40.59 -8.44
C SER A 49 -3.75 41.35 -7.48
N ILE A 50 -4.31 42.07 -6.51
CA ILE A 50 -3.54 42.77 -5.48
C ILE A 50 -2.62 41.80 -4.71
N GLU A 51 -3.06 40.55 -4.50
CA GLU A 51 -2.28 39.51 -3.83
C GLU A 51 -0.99 39.14 -4.58
N SER A 52 -0.93 39.38 -5.89
CA SER A 52 0.25 39.10 -6.72
C SER A 52 1.26 40.26 -6.73
N LEU A 53 0.98 41.41 -6.10
CA LEU A 53 1.87 42.58 -6.13
C LEU A 53 3.15 42.37 -5.33
N ASP A 54 3.06 41.75 -4.16
CA ASP A 54 4.26 41.46 -3.35
C ASP A 54 5.11 40.37 -4.01
N LEU A 55 4.48 39.42 -4.69
CA LEU A 55 5.17 38.42 -5.49
C LEU A 55 5.94 39.06 -6.68
N LEU A 56 5.37 40.09 -7.32
CA LEU A 56 6.06 40.84 -8.38
C LEU A 56 7.30 41.57 -7.88
N LYS A 57 7.28 42.10 -6.64
CA LYS A 57 8.47 42.69 -6.01
C LYS A 57 9.55 41.64 -5.76
N LYS A 58 9.16 40.46 -5.25
CA LYS A 58 10.08 39.33 -5.06
C LYS A 58 10.72 38.88 -6.38
N ILE A 59 9.92 38.74 -7.43
CA ILE A 59 10.43 38.42 -8.77
C ILE A 59 11.46 39.46 -9.23
N ARG A 60 11.21 40.74 -8.97
CA ARG A 60 12.16 41.82 -9.29
C ARG A 60 13.48 41.66 -8.52
N GLU A 61 13.42 41.32 -7.23
CA GLU A 61 14.60 41.09 -6.40
C GLU A 61 15.44 39.93 -6.96
N LEU A 62 14.82 38.80 -7.28
CA LEU A 62 15.52 37.65 -7.87
C LEU A 62 16.21 38.01 -9.20
N TYR A 63 15.54 38.77 -10.08
CA TYR A 63 16.20 39.26 -11.29
C TYR A 63 17.33 40.26 -11.00
N SER A 64 17.24 41.04 -9.92
CA SER A 64 18.31 41.96 -9.53
C SER A 64 19.54 41.24 -8.98
N GLU A 65 19.38 40.02 -8.47
CA GLU A 65 20.46 39.11 -8.08
C GLU A 65 21.15 38.43 -9.28
N GLY A 66 20.66 38.68 -10.49
CA GLY A 66 21.22 38.13 -11.74
C GLY A 66 20.69 36.75 -12.13
N LEU A 67 19.65 36.26 -11.45
CA LEU A 67 19.01 34.98 -11.76
C LEU A 67 18.32 35.02 -13.12
N LEU A 68 18.39 33.91 -13.86
CA LEU A 68 17.69 33.73 -15.12
C LEU A 68 16.24 33.30 -14.87
N LYS A 69 15.41 33.34 -15.91
CA LYS A 69 13.97 33.04 -15.82
C LYS A 69 13.70 31.68 -15.16
N GLU A 70 14.46 30.67 -15.56
CA GLU A 70 14.35 29.30 -15.07
C GLU A 70 14.72 29.23 -13.58
N ASP A 71 15.84 29.83 -13.18
CA ASP A 71 16.27 29.87 -11.77
C ASP A 71 15.27 30.63 -10.88
N VAL A 72 14.68 31.72 -11.41
CA VAL A 72 13.60 32.45 -10.73
C VAL A 72 12.38 31.54 -10.54
N ASN A 73 11.98 30.78 -11.57
CA ASN A 73 10.85 29.84 -11.46
C ASN A 73 11.11 28.74 -10.43
N ASP A 74 12.32 28.18 -10.42
CA ASP A 74 12.71 27.13 -9.47
C ASP A 74 12.73 27.66 -8.03
N ASN A 75 13.18 28.90 -7.83
CA ASN A 75 13.13 29.57 -6.54
C ASN A 75 11.68 29.77 -6.06
N LEU A 76 10.81 30.26 -6.94
CA LEU A 76 9.39 30.46 -6.61
C LEU A 76 8.66 29.13 -6.31
N ALA A 77 8.99 28.06 -7.03
CA ALA A 77 8.46 26.73 -6.77
C ALA A 77 8.96 26.14 -5.44
N SER A 78 10.24 26.34 -5.13
CA SER A 78 10.87 25.85 -3.89
C SER A 78 10.33 26.54 -2.64
N ASP A 79 9.96 27.82 -2.76
CA ASP A 79 9.37 28.60 -1.68
C ASP A 79 7.89 28.27 -1.40
N GLY A 80 7.36 27.22 -2.04
CA GLY A 80 6.01 26.71 -1.79
C GLY A 80 4.90 27.65 -2.26
N LEU A 81 5.21 28.56 -3.20
CA LEU A 81 4.24 29.53 -3.68
C LEU A 81 3.18 28.86 -4.57
N PRO A 82 1.89 29.25 -4.43
CA PRO A 82 0.80 28.59 -5.12
C PRO A 82 0.92 28.76 -6.65
N ILE A 83 0.93 27.62 -7.36
CA ILE A 83 0.90 27.61 -8.83
C ILE A 83 -0.56 27.86 -9.27
N THR A 84 -0.81 28.96 -9.98
CA THR A 84 -2.11 29.28 -10.57
C THR A 84 -2.20 28.70 -11.99
N ILE A 85 -3.03 27.68 -12.20
CA ILE A 85 -3.31 27.14 -13.53
C ILE A 85 -4.59 27.79 -14.08
N THR A 86 -4.45 28.62 -15.11
CA THR A 86 -5.62 29.14 -15.83
C THR A 86 -6.13 28.10 -16.82
N VAL A 87 -7.09 27.27 -16.40
CA VAL A 87 -7.76 26.32 -17.30
C VAL A 87 -8.67 27.10 -18.26
N LYS A 88 -8.34 27.09 -19.56
CA LYS A 88 -9.23 27.57 -20.64
C LYS A 88 -10.32 26.53 -20.94
N ASN A 89 -11.20 26.26 -19.98
CA ASN A 89 -12.50 25.67 -20.30
C ASN A 89 -13.55 26.77 -20.23
N GLN A 90 -14.29 26.90 -21.33
CA GLN A 90 -15.51 27.70 -21.35
C GLN A 90 -16.47 27.05 -20.34
N GLU A 91 -16.99 27.88 -19.45
CA GLU A 91 -17.93 27.55 -18.36
C GLU A 91 -17.25 27.05 -17.07
N GLU A 92 -17.48 27.82 -15.99
CA GLU A 92 -16.97 27.68 -14.61
C GLU A 92 -15.51 28.06 -14.34
N LYS A 93 -15.31 29.36 -14.08
CA LYS A 93 -14.10 29.90 -13.44
C LYS A 93 -14.15 29.65 -11.92
N GLY A 94 -13.81 28.44 -11.49
CA GLY A 94 -13.41 28.17 -10.11
C GLY A 94 -11.89 28.32 -9.98
N SER A 95 -11.42 29.22 -9.11
CA SER A 95 -10.02 29.22 -8.68
C SER A 95 -9.84 28.06 -7.70
N ILE A 96 -9.42 26.90 -8.18
CA ILE A 96 -9.16 25.73 -7.34
C ILE A 96 -7.88 25.99 -6.53
N SER A 97 -8.00 26.03 -5.21
CA SER A 97 -6.86 26.15 -4.30
C SER A 97 -6.11 24.82 -4.23
N ILE A 98 -5.18 24.60 -5.17
CA ILE A 98 -4.39 23.36 -5.34
C ILE A 98 -3.65 22.94 -4.05
N ASN A 99 -3.35 23.88 -3.14
CA ASN A 99 -2.66 23.56 -1.89
C ASN A 99 -3.51 22.73 -0.92
N GLU A 100 -4.83 22.95 -0.89
CA GLU A 100 -5.73 22.11 -0.08
C GLU A 100 -5.79 20.70 -0.65
N GLU A 101 -5.97 20.57 -1.96
CA GLU A 101 -5.98 19.27 -2.66
C GLU A 101 -4.63 18.53 -2.53
N LEU A 102 -3.49 19.22 -2.65
CA LEU A 102 -2.17 18.62 -2.44
C LEU A 102 -1.94 18.21 -0.99
N SER A 103 -2.47 18.98 -0.03
CA SER A 103 -2.40 18.60 1.40
C SER A 103 -3.23 17.35 1.70
N GLU A 104 -4.40 17.22 1.06
CA GLU A 104 -5.26 16.05 1.14
C GLU A 104 -4.60 14.83 0.48
N ILE A 105 -3.98 15.00 -0.69
CA ILE A 105 -3.21 13.93 -1.35
C ILE A 105 -2.06 13.47 -0.47
N ARG A 106 -1.28 14.40 0.13
CA ARG A 106 -0.20 14.04 1.06
C ARG A 106 -0.71 13.25 2.26
N LYS A 107 -1.83 13.67 2.84
CA LYS A 107 -2.47 12.97 3.95
C LYS A 107 -2.95 11.58 3.54
N MET A 108 -3.52 11.44 2.35
CA MET A 108 -3.97 10.15 1.81
C MET A 108 -2.78 9.21 1.57
N LEU A 109 -1.67 9.71 1.04
CA LEU A 109 -0.45 8.92 0.84
C LEU A 109 0.16 8.46 2.17
N GLN A 110 0.23 9.33 3.18
CA GLN A 110 0.69 8.94 4.52
C GLN A 110 -0.22 7.87 5.15
N GLN A 111 -1.53 8.02 5.01
CA GLN A 111 -2.48 7.02 5.49
C GLN A 111 -2.33 5.68 4.75
N GLN A 112 -2.10 5.73 3.43
CA GLN A 112 -1.85 4.54 2.61
C GLN A 112 -0.57 3.82 3.03
N GLU A 113 0.52 4.55 3.29
CA GLU A 113 1.79 4.00 3.77
C GLU A 113 1.63 3.30 5.12
N GLN A 114 0.87 3.91 6.05
CA GLN A 114 0.56 3.30 7.33
C GLN A 114 -0.26 2.01 7.18
N GLN A 115 -1.29 2.04 6.33
CA GLN A 115 -2.12 0.85 6.04
C GLN A 115 -1.30 -0.27 5.40
N MET A 116 -0.40 0.07 4.47
CA MET A 116 0.48 -0.90 3.81
C MET A 116 1.44 -1.54 4.80
N THR A 117 2.01 -0.75 5.72
CA THR A 117 2.89 -1.23 6.78
C THR A 117 2.15 -2.20 7.71
N GLN A 118 0.94 -1.84 8.14
CA GLN A 118 0.09 -2.71 8.97
C GLN A 118 -0.28 -4.00 8.25
N GLN A 119 -0.64 -3.92 6.96
CA GLN A 119 -0.97 -5.08 6.14
C GLN A 119 0.24 -6.02 5.99
N MET A 120 1.43 -5.47 5.77
CA MET A 120 2.66 -6.27 5.69
C MET A 120 2.94 -7.00 7.01
N GLN A 121 2.80 -6.31 8.15
CA GLN A 121 2.95 -6.94 9.46
C GLN A 121 1.91 -8.03 9.72
N PHE A 122 0.66 -7.80 9.32
CA PHE A 122 -0.40 -8.79 9.42
C PHE A 122 -0.11 -10.02 8.56
N ASN A 123 0.28 -9.82 7.31
CA ASN A 123 0.63 -10.91 6.39
C ASN A 123 1.82 -11.72 6.90
N GLN A 124 2.83 -11.07 7.48
CA GLN A 124 3.96 -11.74 8.11
C GLN A 124 3.50 -12.69 9.25
N LYS A 125 2.64 -12.21 10.15
CA LYS A 125 2.06 -13.04 11.22
C LYS A 125 1.22 -14.20 10.66
N LEU A 126 0.45 -13.95 9.60
CA LEU A 126 -0.37 -14.99 8.97
C LEU A 126 0.51 -16.10 8.36
N VAL A 127 1.61 -15.74 7.71
CA VAL A 127 2.59 -16.70 7.17
C VAL A 127 3.22 -17.52 8.29
N GLU A 128 3.61 -16.88 9.41
CA GLU A 128 4.16 -17.58 10.58
C GLU A 128 3.17 -18.60 11.16
N GLU A 129 1.89 -18.24 11.32
CA GLU A 129 0.88 -19.17 11.81
C GLU A 129 0.62 -20.33 10.83
N LEU A 130 0.59 -20.06 9.52
CA LEU A 130 0.48 -21.12 8.51
C LEU A 130 1.67 -22.10 8.57
N GLN A 131 2.87 -21.60 8.81
CA GLN A 131 4.05 -22.44 8.99
C GLN A 131 3.94 -23.33 10.25
N LYS A 132 3.49 -22.77 11.38
CA LYS A 132 3.26 -23.57 12.60
C LYS A 132 2.21 -24.66 12.39
N VAL A 133 1.10 -24.34 11.73
CA VAL A 133 0.04 -25.31 11.42
C VAL A 133 0.56 -26.40 10.48
N SER A 134 1.33 -26.03 9.46
CA SER A 134 1.97 -26.99 8.54
C SER A 134 2.90 -27.93 9.29
N GLN A 135 3.76 -27.40 10.16
CA GLN A 135 4.69 -28.18 10.98
C GLN A 135 3.95 -29.14 11.91
N THR A 136 2.93 -28.65 12.61
CA THR A 136 2.10 -29.46 13.52
C THR A 136 1.41 -30.60 12.77
N ASN A 137 0.89 -30.33 11.56
CA ASN A 137 0.29 -31.35 10.72
C ASN A 137 1.29 -32.42 10.26
N GLN A 138 2.53 -32.03 9.95
CA GLN A 138 3.59 -32.99 9.62
C GLN A 138 3.93 -33.88 10.81
N GLU A 139 4.06 -33.31 12.00
CA GLU A 139 4.33 -34.05 13.24
C GLU A 139 3.19 -35.01 13.58
N LEU A 140 1.93 -34.56 13.48
CA LEU A 140 0.76 -35.40 13.69
C LEU A 140 0.75 -36.58 12.71
N LYS A 141 1.01 -36.35 11.42
CA LYS A 141 1.11 -37.42 10.42
C LYS A 141 2.20 -38.44 10.76
N GLN A 142 3.36 -37.98 11.21
CA GLN A 142 4.44 -38.88 11.63
C GLN A 142 4.05 -39.72 12.85
N MET A 143 3.40 -39.11 13.85
CA MET A 143 2.93 -39.82 15.03
C MET A 143 1.86 -40.86 14.69
N ILE A 144 0.91 -40.52 13.82
CA ILE A 144 -0.12 -41.46 13.34
C ILE A 144 0.55 -42.64 12.63
N ASN A 145 1.45 -42.38 11.68
CA ASN A 145 2.16 -43.44 10.96
C ASN A 145 2.96 -44.35 11.89
N ARG A 146 3.59 -43.82 12.94
CA ARG A 146 4.30 -44.61 13.95
C ARG A 146 3.34 -45.50 14.74
N LYS A 147 2.25 -44.94 15.25
CA LYS A 147 1.24 -45.69 15.99
C LYS A 147 0.58 -46.77 15.14
N ASP A 148 0.28 -46.48 13.88
CA ASP A 148 -0.28 -47.46 12.96
C ASP A 148 0.72 -48.61 12.71
N ALA A 149 2.01 -48.30 12.55
CA ALA A 149 3.04 -49.33 12.39
C ALA A 149 3.21 -50.20 13.64
N GLU A 150 3.18 -49.60 14.83
CA GLU A 150 3.22 -50.31 16.12
C GLU A 150 2.02 -51.24 16.28
N LEU A 151 0.81 -50.71 16.05
CA LEU A 151 -0.45 -51.45 16.20
C LEU A 151 -0.56 -52.59 15.18
N ILE A 152 -0.16 -52.37 13.93
CA ILE A 152 -0.07 -53.45 12.92
C ILE A 152 0.96 -54.51 13.36
N GLY A 153 2.08 -54.09 13.95
CA GLY A 153 3.10 -54.98 14.48
C GLY A 153 2.57 -55.88 15.60
N GLU A 154 1.84 -55.30 16.55
CA GLU A 154 1.18 -56.03 17.64
C GLU A 154 0.12 -56.99 17.13
N LEU A 155 -0.74 -56.54 16.21
CA LEU A 155 -1.75 -57.40 15.58
C LEU A 155 -1.12 -58.61 14.86
N ARG A 156 -0.02 -58.39 14.13
CA ARG A 156 0.72 -59.48 13.46
C ARG A 156 1.32 -60.48 14.45
N LYS A 157 1.90 -60.00 15.56
CA LYS A 157 2.41 -60.87 16.63
C LYS A 157 1.30 -61.70 17.24
N GLY A 158 0.20 -61.07 17.66
CA GLY A 158 -0.95 -61.76 18.25
C GLY A 158 -1.58 -62.79 17.30
N LEU A 159 -1.68 -62.47 16.01
CA LEU A 159 -2.15 -63.42 14.99
C LEU A 159 -1.20 -64.62 14.84
N SER A 160 0.10 -64.38 14.86
CA SER A 160 1.12 -65.43 14.75
C SER A 160 1.11 -66.35 15.98
N GLU A 161 0.99 -65.78 17.18
CA GLU A 161 0.87 -66.51 18.44
C GLU A 161 -0.42 -67.35 18.46
N SER A 162 -1.55 -66.75 18.08
CA SER A 162 -2.83 -67.45 17.98
C SER A 162 -2.76 -68.62 16.98
N LYS A 163 -2.14 -68.40 15.81
CA LYS A 163 -1.93 -69.46 14.82
C LYS A 163 -1.10 -70.61 15.40
N ARG A 164 -0.01 -70.29 16.12
CA ARG A 164 0.85 -71.30 16.76
C ARG A 164 0.08 -72.10 17.81
N MET A 165 -0.73 -71.44 18.64
CA MET A 165 -1.56 -72.12 19.64
C MET A 165 -2.58 -73.07 19.00
N ILE A 166 -3.20 -72.68 17.87
CA ILE A 166 -4.13 -73.54 17.13
C ILE A 166 -3.40 -74.75 16.52
N GLU A 167 -2.20 -74.56 15.96
CA GLU A 167 -1.38 -75.65 15.42
C GLU A 167 -0.95 -76.63 16.54
N GLU A 168 -0.49 -76.12 17.69
CA GLU A 168 -0.10 -76.94 18.84
C GLU A 168 -1.30 -77.71 19.43
N ALA A 169 -2.46 -77.06 19.54
CA ALA A 169 -3.70 -77.69 20.03
C ALA A 169 -4.22 -78.76 19.05
N SER A 170 -4.17 -78.51 17.75
CA SER A 170 -4.60 -79.48 16.74
C SER A 170 -3.65 -80.69 16.67
N ALA A 171 -2.33 -80.49 16.72
CA ALA A 171 -1.36 -81.57 16.79
C ALA A 171 -1.51 -82.44 18.06
N SER A 172 -1.75 -81.79 19.21
CA SER A 172 -2.00 -82.50 20.48
C SER A 172 -3.30 -83.32 20.41
N ALA A 173 -4.37 -82.77 19.84
CA ALA A 173 -5.63 -83.47 19.65
C ALA A 173 -5.51 -84.67 18.68
N GLU A 174 -4.69 -84.56 17.63
CA GLU A 174 -4.40 -85.70 16.74
C GLU A 174 -3.60 -86.81 17.42
N LEU A 175 -2.61 -86.44 18.25
CA LEU A 175 -1.83 -87.40 19.04
C LEU A 175 -2.70 -88.14 20.06
N GLU A 176 -3.59 -87.42 20.74
CA GLU A 176 -4.56 -88.05 21.64
C GLU A 176 -5.48 -89.01 20.89
N LYS A 177 -6.09 -88.59 19.78
CA LYS A 177 -6.93 -89.47 18.95
C LYS A 177 -6.20 -90.74 18.50
N LYS A 178 -4.93 -90.63 18.09
CA LYS A 178 -4.10 -91.78 17.73
C LYS A 178 -3.86 -92.69 18.93
N LYS A 179 -3.52 -92.15 20.10
CA LYS A 179 -3.35 -92.95 21.34
C LYS A 179 -4.64 -93.68 21.72
N THR A 180 -5.78 -93.00 21.75
CA THR A 180 -7.08 -93.62 22.07
C THR A 180 -7.48 -94.68 21.05
N TRP A 181 -7.15 -94.46 19.77
CA TRP A 181 -7.37 -95.45 18.72
C TRP A 181 -6.51 -96.71 18.91
N TRP A 182 -5.21 -96.56 19.22
CA TRP A 182 -4.32 -97.68 19.50
C TRP A 182 -4.69 -98.43 20.79
N GLU A 183 -5.10 -97.72 21.85
CA GLU A 183 -5.60 -98.31 23.10
C GLU A 183 -6.85 -99.19 22.86
N LYS A 184 -7.75 -98.74 21.98
CA LYS A 184 -8.95 -99.49 21.60
C LYS A 184 -8.66 -100.69 20.69
N LEU A 185 -7.57 -100.64 19.90
CA LEU A 185 -7.17 -101.69 18.97
C LEU A 185 -6.33 -102.79 19.65
N MET A 186 -5.47 -102.43 20.60
CA MET A 186 -4.51 -103.35 21.25
C MET A 186 -5.06 -104.02 22.50
N GLY A 187 -6.35 -103.86 22.82
CA GLY A 187 -7.07 -104.65 23.81
C GLY A 187 -6.47 -104.58 25.23
N LYS A 188 -6.90 -103.57 25.98
CA LYS A 188 -7.33 -103.83 27.37
C LYS A 188 -8.84 -103.90 27.39
#